data_AF-A0A961IF43-F1
#
_entry.id   AF-A0A961IF43-F1
#
_cell.length_a   1.000
_cell.length_b   1.000
_cell.length_c   1.000
_cell.angle_alpha   90.00
_cell.angle_beta   90.00
_cell.angle_gamma   90.00
#
_symmetry.space_group_name_H-M   'P 1'
#
loop_
_entity.id
_entity.type
_entity.pdbx_description
1 polymer ?
#
loop_
_entity_poly.entity_id
_entity_poly.type
_entity_poly.pdbx_seq_one_letter_code
_entity_poly.pdbx_strand_id
1 'polypeptide(L)'
;YRANLEFLDPFVDTSKYLNPHSDLVAHLILDHQVHGHNLITRVSMEQQLGLKSDVEDRLLRYILFLDEAELAGPVKGTTDYQAWFEKQGKRDAQGRSLKDFDLKTRLFRYRLSYLIYTDSFNKMPAPARLRILREVYAFLNATDAELEQAWDIIPSRFPLSERQAIQQIVAETLPDLPDFWKQPEIK
;
A
#
# COMPACT_ATOMS: atom_id res chain seq x y z
N TYR A 1 7.13 -22.29 -25.10
CA TYR A 1 6.83 -21.27 -24.08
C TYR A 1 7.01 -21.94 -22.72
N ARG A 2 8.00 -21.54 -21.92
CA ARG A 2 8.25 -22.11 -20.58
C ARG A 2 7.67 -21.15 -19.55
N ALA A 3 6.41 -21.33 -19.19
CA ALA A 3 5.80 -20.61 -18.07
C ALA A 3 5.78 -21.55 -16.85
N ASN A 4 6.10 -21.01 -15.66
CA ASN A 4 6.05 -21.69 -14.36
C ASN A 4 6.97 -22.90 -14.19
N LEU A 5 8.30 -22.71 -14.30
CA LEU A 5 9.28 -23.71 -13.89
C LEU A 5 9.43 -23.71 -12.36
N GLU A 6 9.27 -24.87 -11.72
CA GLU A 6 9.43 -25.03 -10.26
C GLU A 6 10.90 -25.02 -9.83
N PHE A 7 11.82 -25.39 -10.72
CA PHE A 7 13.26 -25.48 -10.46
C PHE A 7 14.06 -24.81 -11.58
N LEU A 8 15.10 -24.07 -11.19
CA LEU A 8 16.02 -23.37 -12.11
C LEU A 8 17.39 -24.04 -12.22
N ASP A 9 17.66 -25.06 -11.41
CA ASP A 9 18.92 -25.82 -11.37
C ASP A 9 19.42 -26.31 -12.75
N PRO A 10 18.53 -26.67 -13.71
CA PRO A 10 18.98 -27.03 -15.06
C PRO A 10 19.55 -25.87 -15.89
N PHE A 11 19.32 -24.62 -15.48
CA PHE A 11 19.72 -23.41 -16.22
C PHE A 11 20.81 -22.61 -15.52
N VAL A 12 20.79 -22.60 -14.18
CA VAL A 12 21.71 -21.82 -13.35
C VAL A 12 22.04 -22.63 -12.10
N ASP A 13 23.30 -22.60 -11.68
CA ASP A 13 23.73 -23.17 -10.39
C ASP A 13 23.18 -22.34 -9.23
N THR A 14 22.05 -22.78 -8.68
CA THR A 14 21.30 -22.09 -7.62
C THR A 14 22.01 -22.11 -6.27
N SER A 15 22.99 -23.00 -6.06
CA SER A 15 23.77 -23.11 -4.82
C SER A 15 24.65 -21.88 -4.54
N LYS A 16 24.89 -21.06 -5.56
CA LYS A 16 25.65 -19.81 -5.47
C LYS A 16 24.85 -18.63 -4.91
N TYR A 17 23.53 -18.78 -4.78
CA TYR A 17 22.63 -17.72 -4.30
C TYR A 17 22.18 -18.01 -2.88
N LEU A 18 21.85 -16.94 -2.13
CA LEU A 18 21.40 -17.05 -0.74
C LEU A 18 20.08 -17.84 -0.60
N ASN A 19 19.25 -17.84 -1.65
CA ASN A 19 18.04 -18.64 -1.75
C ASN A 19 17.92 -19.17 -3.19
N PRO A 20 17.71 -20.48 -3.40
CA PRO A 20 17.56 -21.07 -4.73
C PRO A 20 16.21 -20.77 -5.41
N HIS A 21 15.27 -20.14 -4.70
CA HIS A 21 13.92 -19.86 -5.17
C HIS A 21 13.71 -18.37 -5.50
N SER A 22 12.86 -18.11 -6.50
CA SER A 22 12.28 -16.80 -6.78
C SER A 22 10.80 -16.86 -6.38
N ASP A 23 10.41 -16.00 -5.44
CA ASP A 23 9.04 -15.96 -4.94
C ASP A 23 8.24 -14.87 -5.66
N LEU A 24 7.15 -15.25 -6.31
CA LEU A 24 6.30 -14.33 -7.07
C LEU A 24 5.72 -13.22 -6.17
N VAL A 25 5.36 -13.52 -4.92
CA VAL A 25 4.85 -12.52 -3.99
C VAL A 25 5.96 -11.59 -3.53
N ALA A 26 7.18 -12.10 -3.33
CA ALA A 26 8.32 -11.23 -3.06
C ALA A 26 8.57 -10.25 -4.22
N HIS A 27 8.42 -10.69 -5.46
CA HIS A 27 8.51 -9.81 -6.63
C HIS A 27 7.40 -8.77 -6.70
N LEU A 28 6.14 -9.14 -6.44
CA LEU A 28 5.03 -8.17 -6.38
C LEU A 28 5.26 -7.12 -5.29
N ILE A 29 5.76 -7.54 -4.13
CA ILE A 29 6.12 -6.61 -3.05
C ILE A 29 7.29 -5.71 -3.45
N LEU A 30 8.31 -6.24 -4.11
CA LEU A 30 9.44 -5.46 -4.59
C LEU A 30 8.99 -4.39 -5.58
N ASP A 31 8.15 -4.76 -6.54
CA ASP A 31 7.57 -3.82 -7.52
C ASP A 31 6.79 -2.70 -6.80
N HIS A 32 5.97 -3.08 -5.82
CA HIS A 32 5.24 -2.13 -4.99
C HIS A 32 6.16 -1.16 -4.23
N GLN A 33 7.23 -1.69 -3.63
CA GLN A 33 8.20 -0.88 -2.89
C GLN A 33 8.93 0.09 -3.80
N VAL A 34 9.43 -0.37 -4.94
CA VAL A 34 10.21 0.44 -5.89
C VAL A 34 9.36 1.60 -6.40
N HIS A 35 8.15 1.31 -6.90
CA HIS A 35 7.30 2.35 -7.46
C HIS A 35 6.85 3.36 -6.38
N GLY A 36 6.40 2.87 -5.22
CA GLY A 36 5.99 3.75 -4.12
C GLY A 36 7.12 4.63 -3.58
N HIS A 37 8.33 4.11 -3.43
CA HIS A 37 9.48 4.90 -2.97
C HIS A 37 9.91 5.96 -3.98
N ASN A 38 9.81 5.67 -5.28
CA ASN A 38 10.07 6.65 -6.34
C ASN A 38 9.08 7.82 -6.26
N LEU A 39 7.80 7.56 -6.05
CA LEU A 39 6.78 8.60 -5.87
C LEU A 39 7.00 9.42 -4.60
N ILE A 40 7.27 8.77 -3.45
CA ILE A 40 7.59 9.45 -2.18
C ILE A 40 8.80 10.38 -2.33
N THR A 41 9.85 9.89 -3.00
CA THR A 41 11.05 10.68 -3.29
C THR A 41 10.73 11.88 -4.17
N ARG A 42 9.94 11.67 -5.24
CA ARG A 42 9.57 12.73 -6.17
C ARG A 42 8.72 13.82 -5.49
N VAL A 43 7.71 13.46 -4.70
CA VAL A 43 6.92 14.41 -3.90
C VAL A 43 7.82 15.22 -2.97
N SER A 44 8.76 14.55 -2.29
CA SER A 44 9.69 15.22 -1.37
C SER A 44 10.58 16.24 -2.08
N MET A 45 11.13 15.87 -3.24
CA MET A 45 11.94 16.77 -4.07
C MET A 45 11.13 17.97 -4.56
N GLU A 46 9.93 17.76 -5.09
CA GLU A 46 9.10 18.86 -5.61
C GLU A 46 8.68 19.83 -4.51
N GLN A 47 8.32 19.31 -3.33
CA GLN A 47 7.98 20.14 -2.18
C GLN A 47 9.17 20.99 -1.70
N GLN A 48 10.39 20.47 -1.74
CA GLN A 48 11.60 21.22 -1.38
C GLN A 48 11.97 22.28 -2.42
N LEU A 49 11.74 21.99 -3.70
CA LEU A 49 12.02 22.92 -4.81
C LEU A 49 10.88 23.91 -5.08
N GLY A 50 9.74 23.78 -4.40
CA GLY A 50 8.55 24.60 -4.66
C GLY A 50 7.90 24.34 -6.01
N LEU A 51 8.12 23.15 -6.59
CA LEU A 51 7.52 22.74 -7.85
C LEU A 51 6.10 22.20 -7.61
N LYS A 52 5.23 22.37 -8.59
CA LYS A 52 3.87 21.81 -8.58
C LYS A 52 3.68 20.91 -9.79
N SER A 53 3.23 19.69 -9.55
CA SER A 53 2.80 18.73 -10.56
C SER A 53 1.66 17.86 -10.00
N ASP A 54 1.28 16.82 -10.73
CA ASP A 54 0.32 15.80 -10.32
C ASP A 54 0.91 14.72 -9.40
N VAL A 55 2.18 14.82 -9.01
CA VAL A 55 2.86 13.74 -8.27
C VAL A 55 2.23 13.41 -6.91
N GLU A 56 1.67 14.40 -6.21
CA GLU A 56 0.97 14.16 -4.93
C GLU A 56 -0.30 13.32 -5.14
N ASP A 57 -1.06 13.62 -6.19
CA ASP A 57 -2.24 12.84 -6.59
C ASP A 57 -1.84 11.42 -7.01
N ARG A 58 -0.80 11.29 -7.83
CA ARG A 58 -0.27 9.98 -8.23
C ARG A 58 0.19 9.14 -7.03
N LEU A 59 0.88 9.75 -6.07
CA LEU A 59 1.26 9.05 -4.82
C LEU A 59 0.02 8.62 -4.05
N LEU A 60 -0.97 9.51 -3.89
CA LEU A 60 -2.20 9.26 -3.17
C LEU A 60 -3.00 8.10 -3.77
N ARG A 61 -3.28 8.14 -5.08
CA ARG A 61 -3.98 7.06 -5.79
C ARG A 61 -3.23 5.74 -5.68
N TYR A 62 -1.90 5.80 -5.76
CA TYR A 62 -1.03 4.63 -5.66
C TYR A 62 -1.05 3.99 -4.26
N ILE A 63 -0.87 4.78 -3.18
CA ILE A 63 -0.89 4.23 -1.81
C ILE A 63 -2.26 3.70 -1.41
N LEU A 64 -3.34 4.18 -2.01
CA LEU A 64 -4.71 3.69 -1.81
C LEU A 64 -5.09 2.52 -2.74
N PHE A 65 -4.18 2.07 -3.61
CA PHE A 65 -4.45 1.02 -4.60
C PHE A 65 -5.69 1.28 -5.46
N LEU A 66 -5.95 2.55 -5.82
CA LEU A 66 -7.14 2.91 -6.57
C LEU A 66 -7.11 2.41 -8.02
N ASP A 67 -5.91 2.33 -8.59
CA ASP A 67 -5.65 1.89 -9.97
C ASP A 67 -5.04 0.47 -10.02
N GLU A 68 -5.17 -0.31 -8.95
CA GLU A 68 -4.67 -1.69 -8.91
C GLU A 68 -5.44 -2.57 -9.90
N ALA A 69 -4.70 -3.29 -10.76
CA ALA A 69 -5.28 -4.28 -11.63
C ALA A 69 -5.69 -5.53 -10.83
N GLU A 70 -6.89 -6.03 -11.08
CA GLU A 70 -7.36 -7.28 -10.47
C GLU A 70 -6.43 -8.45 -10.84
N LEU A 71 -6.14 -9.31 -9.87
CA LEU A 71 -5.39 -10.53 -10.12
C LEU A 71 -6.25 -11.48 -10.96
N ALA A 72 -5.72 -11.90 -12.11
CA ALA A 72 -6.40 -12.85 -13.01
C ALA A 72 -6.62 -14.25 -12.39
N GLY A 73 -5.97 -14.52 -11.26
CA GLY A 73 -6.18 -15.72 -10.45
C GLY A 73 -5.36 -15.66 -9.16
N PRO A 74 -5.58 -16.62 -8.24
CA PRO A 74 -4.86 -16.65 -6.97
C PRO A 74 -3.35 -16.74 -7.16
N VAL A 75 -2.62 -15.91 -6.43
CA VAL A 75 -1.15 -15.90 -6.41
C VAL A 75 -0.68 -16.60 -5.15
N LYS A 76 0.18 -17.60 -5.30
CA LYS A 76 0.81 -18.30 -4.18
C LYS A 76 2.32 -18.25 -4.32
N GLY A 77 3.00 -17.76 -3.29
CA GLY A 77 4.45 -17.82 -3.19
C GLY A 77 4.95 -19.26 -3.11
N THR A 78 6.21 -19.46 -3.47
CA THR A 78 6.91 -20.76 -3.39
C THR A 78 7.75 -20.88 -2.12
N THR A 79 7.81 -19.82 -1.31
CA THR A 79 8.64 -19.72 -0.10
C THR A 79 7.84 -19.26 1.12
N ASP A 80 8.47 -19.23 2.29
CA ASP A 80 7.89 -18.70 3.54
C ASP A 80 7.77 -17.16 3.56
N TYR A 81 8.08 -16.48 2.44
CA TYR A 81 8.09 -15.02 2.35
C TYR A 81 6.76 -14.39 2.76
N GLN A 82 5.63 -14.95 2.33
CA GLN A 82 4.30 -14.45 2.68
C GLN A 82 4.12 -14.36 4.20
N ALA A 83 4.36 -15.48 4.90
CA ALA A 83 4.22 -15.56 6.36
C ALA A 83 5.24 -14.68 7.08
N TRP A 84 6.47 -14.60 6.59
CA TRP A 84 7.47 -13.68 7.13
C TRP A 84 7.03 -12.22 6.99
N PHE A 85 6.54 -11.82 5.82
CA PHE A 85 6.15 -10.45 5.52
C PHE A 85 4.96 -9.98 6.37
N GLU A 86 3.92 -10.80 6.52
CA GLU A 86 2.75 -10.50 7.35
C GLU A 86 3.10 -10.40 8.85
N LYS A 87 4.09 -11.18 9.32
CA LYS A 87 4.60 -11.08 10.70
C LYS A 87 5.31 -9.76 10.98
N GLN A 88 5.83 -9.09 9.95
CA GLN A 88 6.43 -7.74 10.08
C GLN A 88 5.37 -6.62 10.06
N GLY A 89 4.08 -6.94 10.03
CA GLY A 89 3.00 -5.97 10.03
C GLY A 89 2.74 -5.40 11.42
N LYS A 90 2.49 -4.09 11.51
CA LYS A 90 1.92 -3.50 12.72
C LYS A 90 0.46 -3.92 12.82
N ARG A 91 0.06 -4.48 13.95
CA ARG A 91 -1.29 -4.99 14.18
C ARG A 91 -2.06 -4.06 15.11
N ASP A 92 -3.32 -3.85 14.80
CA ASP A 92 -4.27 -3.21 15.70
C ASP A 92 -4.75 -4.19 16.80
N ALA A 93 -5.60 -3.73 17.72
CA ALA A 93 -6.15 -4.55 18.80
C ALA A 93 -6.99 -5.74 18.30
N GLN A 94 -7.47 -5.69 17.05
CA GLN A 94 -8.22 -6.75 16.38
C GLN A 94 -7.31 -7.73 15.61
N GLY A 95 -5.99 -7.50 15.63
CA GLY A 95 -4.99 -8.32 14.95
C GLY A 95 -4.84 -8.05 13.46
N ARG A 96 -5.47 -7.00 12.91
CA ARG A 96 -5.47 -6.63 11.49
C ARG A 96 -4.24 -5.77 11.17
N SER A 97 -3.73 -5.87 9.94
CA SER A 97 -2.53 -5.15 9.49
C SER A 97 -2.62 -4.76 8.01
N LEU A 98 -2.04 -3.60 7.65
CA LEU A 98 -1.89 -3.18 6.24
C LEU A 98 -0.94 -4.07 5.43
N LYS A 99 -0.23 -5.00 6.08
CA LYS A 99 0.57 -6.03 5.41
C LYS A 99 -0.17 -7.36 5.22
N ASP A 100 -1.40 -7.50 5.71
CA ASP A 100 -2.17 -8.74 5.54
C ASP A 100 -2.56 -8.89 4.05
N PHE A 101 -2.20 -10.04 3.47
CA PHE A 101 -2.42 -10.32 2.06
C PHE A 101 -3.87 -10.73 1.76
N ASP A 102 -4.32 -10.46 0.54
CA ASP A 102 -5.48 -11.13 -0.05
C ASP A 102 -5.02 -12.22 -1.02
N LEU A 103 -4.22 -11.84 -2.03
CA LEU A 103 -3.62 -12.66 -3.09
C LEU A 103 -4.60 -13.56 -3.85
N LYS A 104 -5.91 -13.31 -3.74
CA LYS A 104 -6.95 -14.02 -4.50
C LYS A 104 -7.44 -13.15 -5.64
N THR A 105 -7.78 -11.90 -5.34
CA THR A 105 -8.27 -10.92 -6.31
C THR A 105 -7.43 -9.64 -6.33
N ARG A 106 -6.63 -9.40 -5.29
CA ARG A 106 -5.81 -8.20 -5.10
C ARG A 106 -4.58 -8.50 -4.25
N LEU A 107 -3.63 -7.56 -4.16
CA LEU A 107 -2.41 -7.75 -3.37
C LEU A 107 -2.72 -7.78 -1.87
N PHE A 108 -3.26 -6.68 -1.33
CA PHE A 108 -3.53 -6.55 0.10
C PHE A 108 -5.00 -6.65 0.46
N ARG A 109 -5.28 -7.16 1.66
CA ARG A 109 -6.64 -7.24 2.19
C ARG A 109 -7.24 -5.87 2.50
N TYR A 110 -6.41 -4.97 3.03
CA TYR A 110 -6.77 -3.60 3.38
C TYR A 110 -5.99 -2.64 2.46
N ARG A 111 -6.68 -2.01 1.51
CA ARG A 111 -6.04 -1.19 0.44
C ARG A 111 -5.59 0.19 0.92
N LEU A 112 -4.63 0.18 1.83
CA LEU A 112 -3.76 1.31 2.11
C LEU A 112 -2.36 0.76 2.29
N SER A 113 -1.41 1.32 1.55
CA SER A 113 -0.05 0.84 1.48
C SER A 113 0.66 0.94 2.83
N TYR A 114 1.26 -0.16 3.28
CA TYR A 114 2.13 -0.17 4.45
C TYR A 114 3.35 0.77 4.32
N LEU A 115 3.61 1.32 3.13
CA LEU A 115 4.68 2.31 2.91
C LEU A 115 4.49 3.57 3.75
N ILE A 116 3.27 3.87 4.21
CA ILE A 116 3.02 4.95 5.17
C ILE A 116 3.79 4.77 6.50
N TYR A 117 4.22 3.56 6.83
CA TYR A 117 5.02 3.27 8.02
C TYR A 117 6.54 3.34 7.79
N THR A 118 6.97 3.54 6.55
CA THR A 118 8.40 3.54 6.22
C THR A 118 9.07 4.84 6.63
N ASP A 119 10.37 4.74 6.89
CA ASP A 119 11.24 5.89 7.11
C ASP A 119 11.16 6.94 5.99
N SER A 120 11.06 6.49 4.74
CA SER A 120 10.96 7.36 3.56
C SER A 120 9.72 8.25 3.63
N PHE A 121 8.56 7.67 4.00
CA PHE A 121 7.32 8.41 4.18
C PHE A 121 7.37 9.32 5.41
N ASN A 122 7.88 8.81 6.54
CA ASN A 122 8.01 9.57 7.78
C ASN A 122 8.95 10.79 7.64
N LYS A 123 9.99 10.70 6.82
CA LYS A 123 10.98 11.77 6.60
C LYS A 123 10.61 12.71 5.45
N MET A 124 9.47 12.53 4.79
CA MET A 124 8.95 13.50 3.82
C MET A 124 8.84 14.90 4.45
N PRO A 125 9.00 15.99 3.66
CA PRO A 125 8.72 17.33 4.14
C PRO A 125 7.32 17.44 4.76
N ALA A 126 7.25 17.97 5.98
CA ALA A 126 6.03 17.93 6.80
C ALA A 126 4.77 18.46 6.10
N PRO A 127 4.80 19.56 5.30
CA PRO A 127 3.62 20.03 4.59
C PRO A 127 3.06 19.04 3.58
N ALA A 128 3.92 18.36 2.82
CA ALA A 128 3.50 17.36 1.83
C ALA A 128 2.94 16.11 2.51
N ARG A 129 3.64 15.61 3.54
CA ARG A 129 3.16 14.46 4.33
C ARG A 129 1.79 14.71 4.95
N LEU A 130 1.59 15.91 5.51
CA LEU A 130 0.31 16.31 6.12
C LEU A 130 -0.83 16.38 5.09
N ARG A 131 -0.56 16.89 3.89
CA ARG A 131 -1.56 16.89 2.80
C ARG A 131 -1.94 15.48 2.40
N ILE A 132 -0.98 14.60 2.13
CA ILE A 132 -1.26 13.20 1.77
C ILE A 132 -2.09 12.51 2.86
N LEU A 133 -1.72 12.65 4.15
CA LEU A 133 -2.48 12.05 5.25
C LEU A 133 -3.89 12.66 5.41
N ARG A 134 -4.08 13.92 5.05
CA ARG A 134 -5.38 14.57 5.04
C ARG A 134 -6.26 14.04 3.90
N GLU A 135 -5.71 13.91 2.71
CA GLU A 135 -6.44 13.38 1.55
C GLU A 135 -6.79 11.91 1.73
N VAL A 136 -5.89 11.09 2.29
CA VAL A 136 -6.21 9.71 2.69
C VAL A 136 -7.37 9.70 3.68
N TYR A 137 -7.34 10.56 4.71
CA TYR A 137 -8.45 10.64 5.67
C TYR A 137 -9.76 11.06 5.00
N ALA A 138 -9.73 12.05 4.11
CA ALA A 138 -10.89 12.51 3.36
C ALA A 138 -11.48 11.40 2.49
N PHE A 139 -10.65 10.65 1.77
CA PHE A 139 -11.09 9.48 0.99
C PHE A 139 -11.76 8.41 1.86
N LEU A 140 -11.14 8.06 3.00
CA LEU A 140 -11.68 7.04 3.90
C LEU A 140 -13.04 7.45 4.48
N ASN A 141 -13.29 8.75 4.67
CA ASN A 141 -14.53 9.30 5.20
C ASN A 141 -15.50 9.84 4.13
N ALA A 142 -15.18 9.68 2.85
CA ALA A 142 -16.00 10.18 1.75
C ALA A 142 -17.38 9.50 1.71
N THR A 143 -18.40 10.26 1.39
CA THR A 143 -19.72 9.73 1.01
C THR A 143 -19.63 9.03 -0.35
N ASP A 144 -20.61 8.18 -0.66
CA ASP A 144 -20.66 7.49 -1.96
C ASP A 144 -20.70 8.48 -3.13
N ALA A 145 -21.41 9.61 -2.99
CA ALA A 145 -21.43 10.66 -3.99
C ALA A 145 -20.06 11.35 -4.18
N GLU A 146 -19.34 11.60 -3.09
CA GLU A 146 -17.98 12.17 -3.16
C GLU A 146 -17.00 11.17 -3.81
N LEU A 147 -17.11 9.87 -3.53
CA LEU A 147 -16.28 8.85 -4.19
C LEU A 147 -16.46 8.85 -5.70
N GLU A 148 -17.71 8.91 -6.18
CA GLU A 148 -17.99 8.92 -7.62
C GLU A 148 -17.54 10.23 -8.29
N GLN A 149 -17.84 11.38 -7.66
CA GLN A 149 -17.66 12.69 -8.30
C GLN A 149 -16.25 13.24 -8.17
N ALA A 150 -15.61 13.08 -7.00
CA ALA A 150 -14.31 13.69 -6.71
C ALA A 150 -13.15 12.71 -6.92
N TRP A 151 -13.37 11.41 -6.70
CA TRP A 151 -12.31 10.40 -6.74
C TRP A 151 -12.35 9.50 -7.97
N ASP A 152 -13.45 9.52 -8.72
CA ASP A 152 -13.74 8.60 -9.83
C ASP A 152 -13.69 7.12 -9.40
N ILE A 153 -14.25 6.84 -8.20
CA ILE A 153 -14.27 5.50 -7.61
C ILE A 153 -15.70 5.03 -7.42
N ILE A 154 -16.00 3.85 -7.96
CA ILE A 154 -17.28 3.17 -7.73
C ILE A 154 -17.36 2.74 -6.24
N PRO A 155 -18.37 3.16 -5.46
CA PRO A 155 -18.42 2.89 -4.01
C PRO A 155 -18.37 1.40 -3.66
N SER A 156 -18.96 0.54 -4.50
CA SER A 156 -18.93 -0.92 -4.31
C SER A 156 -17.53 -1.53 -4.48
N ARG A 157 -16.64 -0.87 -5.24
CA ARG A 157 -15.23 -1.29 -5.39
C ARG A 157 -14.39 -0.90 -4.19
N PHE A 158 -14.79 0.06 -3.37
CA PHE A 158 -14.11 0.45 -2.13
C PHE A 158 -15.12 0.65 -0.99
N PRO A 159 -15.68 -0.47 -0.46
CA PRO A 159 -16.81 -0.41 0.46
C PRO A 159 -16.46 0.28 1.78
N LEU A 160 -17.46 0.91 2.40
CA LEU A 160 -17.32 1.61 3.68
C LEU A 160 -16.69 0.76 4.78
N SER A 161 -17.03 -0.54 4.84
CA SER A 161 -16.45 -1.48 5.82
C SER A 161 -14.94 -1.62 5.68
N GLU A 162 -14.40 -1.60 4.47
CA GLU A 162 -12.96 -1.63 4.23
C GLU A 162 -12.31 -0.29 4.64
N ARG A 163 -12.94 0.84 4.30
CA ARG A 163 -12.45 2.18 4.67
C ARG A 163 -12.38 2.37 6.19
N GLN A 164 -13.43 1.95 6.90
CA GLN A 164 -13.47 1.99 8.37
C GLN A 164 -12.43 1.07 9.01
N ALA A 165 -12.21 -0.12 8.44
CA ALA A 165 -11.16 -1.02 8.92
C ALA A 165 -9.76 -0.40 8.76
N ILE A 166 -9.47 0.20 7.60
CA ILE A 166 -8.22 0.93 7.36
C ILE A 166 -8.06 2.07 8.35
N GLN A 167 -9.10 2.87 8.56
CA GLN A 167 -9.06 4.00 9.49
C GLN A 167 -8.73 3.56 10.92
N GLN A 168 -9.37 2.49 11.40
CA GLN A 168 -9.10 1.91 12.73
C GLN A 168 -7.66 1.39 12.83
N ILE A 169 -7.20 0.62 11.83
CA ILE A 169 -5.82 0.09 11.79
C ILE A 169 -4.83 1.25 11.90
N VAL A 170 -4.98 2.27 11.06
CA VAL A 170 -4.06 3.43 11.03
C VAL A 170 -4.09 4.18 12.35
N ALA A 171 -5.28 4.49 12.88
CA ALA A 171 -5.46 5.21 14.14
C ALA A 171 -4.74 4.54 15.33
N GLU A 172 -4.69 3.21 15.36
CA GLU A 172 -4.04 2.45 16.44
C GLU A 172 -2.54 2.20 16.20
N THR A 173 -2.05 2.24 14.95
CA THR A 173 -0.71 1.73 14.60
C THR A 173 0.26 2.76 14.03
N LEU A 174 -0.22 3.89 13.51
CA LEU A 174 0.62 4.95 12.96
C LEU A 174 0.92 6.00 14.04
N PRO A 175 2.17 6.12 14.52
CA PRO A 175 2.55 7.17 15.48
C PRO A 175 2.45 8.55 14.83
N ASP A 176 2.33 9.59 15.66
CA ASP A 176 2.32 11.01 15.23
C ASP A 176 1.27 11.35 14.17
N LEU A 177 0.14 10.65 14.22
CA LEU A 177 -1.03 10.94 13.38
C LEU A 177 -1.57 12.36 13.63
N PRO A 178 -1.94 13.09 12.57
CA PRO A 178 -2.61 14.38 12.70
C PRO A 178 -3.90 14.29 13.52
N ASP A 179 -4.24 15.34 14.24
CA ASP A 179 -5.34 15.30 15.21
C ASP A 179 -6.72 15.03 14.59
N PHE A 180 -6.93 15.40 13.32
CA PHE A 180 -8.16 15.08 12.59
C PHE A 180 -8.37 13.57 12.36
N TRP A 181 -7.35 12.72 12.58
CA TRP A 181 -7.52 11.26 12.63
C TRP A 181 -8.02 10.75 13.98
N LYS A 182 -7.83 11.51 15.06
CA LYS A 182 -8.17 11.12 16.44
C LYS A 182 -9.58 11.56 16.83
N GLN A 183 -10.09 12.60 16.19
CA GLN A 183 -11.45 13.10 16.39
C GLN A 183 -12.16 13.09 15.04
N PRO A 184 -13.13 12.18 14.82
CA PRO A 184 -13.95 12.28 13.63
C PRO A 184 -14.64 13.64 13.66
N GLU A 185 -14.32 14.53 12.70
CA GLU A 185 -15.08 15.75 12.50
C GLU A 185 -16.56 15.36 12.40
N ILE A 186 -17.33 15.75 13.41
CA ILE A 186 -18.77 15.61 13.42
C ILE A 186 -19.26 16.59 12.34
N LYS A 187 -19.47 16.08 11.12
CA LYS A 187 -20.23 16.78 10.09
C LYS A 187 -21.72 16.70 10.41
#